data_AF-A0AA39V977-F1
#
_entry.id   AF-A0AA39V977-F1
#
_cell.length_a   1.000
_cell.length_b   1.000
_cell.length_c   1.000
_cell.angle_alpha   90.00
_cell.angle_beta   90.00
_cell.angle_gamma   90.00
#
_symmetry.space_group_name_H-M   'P 1'
#
loop_
_entity.id
_entity.type
_entity.pdbx_description
1 polymer ?
#
loop_
_entity_poly.entity_id
_entity_poly.type
_entity_poly.pdbx_seq_one_letter_code
_entity_poly.pdbx_strand_id
1 'polypeptide(L)'
;MIGIPNDLLAPIASSVSVASSWVEQNVSKYISTNGVDVSTKNIQAALIKAGLGRQVKATVPLNADVYESADSGRPSTGDFRGDIHDLMISIVKFLSDNGAPLTINIYPFLSLYADSNFPVDFAFFNASGAAPVVDGSITYTNVSMQTSTPSYQLLKRTVSHPSLSSSVKLAGRPTATEC
;
A
#
# COMPACT_ATOMS: atom_id res chain seq x y z
N MET A 1 3.50 -5.27 6.80
CA MET A 1 4.96 -5.05 6.72
C MET A 1 5.63 -5.96 7.73
N ILE A 2 6.56 -6.82 7.31
CA ILE A 2 7.46 -7.51 8.25
C ILE A 2 8.61 -6.53 8.51
N GLY A 3 8.64 -5.96 9.71
CA GLY A 3 9.79 -5.17 10.14
C GLY A 3 10.90 -6.10 10.59
N ILE A 4 12.14 -5.78 10.23
CA ILE A 4 13.30 -6.41 10.86
C ILE A 4 13.50 -5.66 12.19
N PRO A 5 13.45 -6.35 13.35
CA PRO A 5 13.79 -5.77 14.63
C PRO A 5 15.18 -5.10 14.60
N ASN A 6 15.33 -3.96 15.26
CA ASN A 6 16.57 -3.17 15.17
C ASN A 6 17.81 -3.95 15.63
N ASP A 7 17.65 -4.84 16.61
CA ASP A 7 18.66 -5.76 17.11
C ASP A 7 19.09 -6.82 16.09
N LEU A 8 18.27 -7.10 15.08
CA LEU A 8 18.57 -8.04 14.00
C LEU A 8 19.18 -7.37 12.75
N LEU A 9 19.23 -6.03 12.69
CA LEU A 9 19.76 -5.31 11.52
C LEU A 9 21.25 -5.58 11.29
N ALA A 10 22.09 -5.44 12.32
CA ALA A 10 23.53 -5.64 12.20
C ALA A 10 23.92 -7.11 11.90
N PRO A 11 23.32 -8.12 12.55
CA PRO A 11 23.56 -9.53 12.21
C PRO A 11 23.13 -9.87 10.76
N ILE A 12 21.96 -9.41 10.32
CA ILE A 12 21.45 -9.68 8.97
C ILE A 12 22.31 -9.01 7.90
N ALA A 13 22.79 -7.79 8.14
CA ALA A 13 23.66 -7.07 7.22
C ALA A 13 25.07 -7.69 7.11
N SER A 14 25.50 -8.45 8.11
CA SER A 14 26.87 -9.00 8.15
C SER A 14 27.09 -10.24 7.28
N SER A 15 26.02 -10.92 6.84
CA SER A 15 26.14 -12.09 5.98
C SER A 15 24.86 -12.43 5.21
N VAL A 16 25.03 -12.76 3.93
CA VAL A 16 23.96 -13.32 3.08
C VAL A 16 23.38 -14.61 3.69
N SER A 17 24.19 -15.44 4.35
CA SER A 17 23.68 -16.68 4.97
C SER A 17 22.75 -16.42 6.15
N VAL A 18 23.03 -15.37 6.94
CA VAL A 18 22.18 -14.95 8.08
C VAL A 18 20.90 -14.31 7.56
N ALA A 19 21.00 -13.47 6.52
CA ALA A 19 19.84 -12.92 5.84
C ALA A 19 18.94 -14.01 5.25
N SER A 20 19.49 -15.00 4.55
CA SER A 20 18.74 -16.13 3.99
C SER A 20 18.06 -16.96 5.07
N SER A 21 18.74 -17.25 6.19
CA SER A 21 18.15 -17.97 7.31
C SER A 21 16.99 -17.22 7.94
N TRP A 22 17.12 -15.89 8.07
CA TRP A 22 16.04 -15.05 8.57
C TRP A 22 14.85 -15.04 7.61
N VAL A 23 15.09 -14.94 6.30
CA VAL A 23 14.04 -15.01 5.27
C VAL A 23 13.33 -16.36 5.29
N GLU A 24 14.05 -17.47 5.37
CA GLU A 24 13.45 -18.81 5.44
C GLU A 24 12.52 -18.97 6.64
N GLN A 25 12.98 -18.52 7.81
CA GLN A 25 12.26 -18.69 9.07
C GLN A 25 11.07 -17.74 9.23
N ASN A 26 11.18 -16.51 8.72
CA ASN A 26 10.22 -15.44 8.98
C ASN A 26 9.35 -15.07 7.76
N VAL A 27 9.76 -15.47 6.56
CA VAL A 27 9.07 -15.14 5.30
C VAL A 27 8.68 -16.43 4.57
N SER A 28 9.64 -17.22 4.10
CA SER A 28 9.38 -18.36 3.20
C SER A 28 8.46 -19.41 3.81
N LYS A 29 8.61 -19.69 5.12
CA LYS A 29 7.75 -20.62 5.86
C LYS A 29 6.25 -20.26 5.81
N TYR A 30 5.94 -18.98 5.58
CA TYR A 30 4.58 -18.47 5.62
C TYR A 30 4.05 -18.06 4.24
N ILE A 31 4.80 -18.28 3.16
CA ILE A 31 4.32 -18.04 1.79
C ILE A 31 3.48 -19.25 1.34
N SER A 32 2.22 -19.01 0.98
CA SER A 32 1.36 -20.03 0.35
C SER A 32 1.34 -19.87 -1.17
N THR A 33 0.96 -20.93 -1.89
CA THR A 33 0.66 -20.87 -3.34
C THR A 33 -0.49 -19.92 -3.68
N ASN A 34 -1.32 -19.55 -2.70
CA ASN A 34 -2.38 -18.54 -2.80
C ASN A 34 -1.91 -17.14 -2.32
N GLY A 35 -0.60 -16.93 -2.17
CA GLY A 35 0.02 -15.63 -1.93
C GLY A 35 0.06 -15.14 -0.47
N VAL A 36 0.26 -13.82 -0.34
CA VAL A 36 0.48 -13.04 0.90
C VAL A 36 -0.77 -12.98 1.80
N ASP A 37 -1.96 -13.16 1.24
CA ASP A 37 -3.24 -13.11 1.98
C ASP A 37 -3.37 -14.25 3.01
N VAL A 38 -3.09 -15.48 2.60
CA VAL A 38 -3.13 -16.66 3.50
C VAL A 38 -2.10 -16.54 4.62
N SER A 39 -0.91 -16.03 4.29
CA SER A 39 0.15 -15.77 5.27
C SER A 39 -0.32 -14.83 6.38
N THR A 40 -0.91 -13.71 5.97
CA THR A 40 -1.33 -12.63 6.87
C THR A 40 -2.48 -13.09 7.77
N LYS A 41 -3.42 -13.87 7.25
CA LYS A 41 -4.50 -14.50 8.02
C LYS A 41 -3.96 -15.42 9.14
N ASN A 42 -2.99 -16.26 8.82
CA ASN A 42 -2.39 -17.18 9.80
C ASN A 42 -1.62 -16.43 10.89
N ILE A 43 -0.86 -15.39 10.52
CA ILE A 43 -0.14 -14.54 11.48
C ILE A 43 -1.13 -13.85 12.44
N GLN A 44 -2.21 -13.26 11.91
CA GLN A 44 -3.23 -12.62 12.75
C GLN A 44 -3.91 -13.62 13.69
N ALA A 45 -4.22 -14.83 13.22
CA ALA A 45 -4.77 -15.89 14.06
C ALA A 45 -3.81 -16.29 15.19
N ALA A 46 -2.50 -16.38 14.90
CA ALA A 46 -1.48 -16.66 15.92
C ALA A 46 -1.38 -15.54 16.96
N LEU A 47 -1.45 -14.27 16.54
CA LEU A 47 -1.48 -13.12 17.45
C LEU A 47 -2.72 -13.13 18.36
N ILE A 48 -3.89 -13.48 17.82
CA ILE A 48 -5.12 -13.64 18.61
C ILE A 48 -4.95 -14.77 19.63
N LYS A 49 -4.44 -15.93 19.21
CA LYS A 49 -4.20 -17.09 20.09
C LYS A 49 -3.21 -16.77 21.22
N ALA A 50 -2.22 -15.92 20.95
CA ALA A 50 -1.24 -15.44 21.93
C ALA A 50 -1.78 -14.32 22.84
N GLY A 51 -3.02 -13.86 22.67
CA GLY A 51 -3.60 -12.74 23.43
C GLY A 51 -3.12 -11.36 22.98
N LEU A 52 -2.32 -11.27 21.91
CA LEU A 52 -1.72 -10.05 21.38
C LEU A 52 -2.55 -9.40 20.27
N GLY A 53 -3.61 -10.05 19.79
CA GLY A 53 -4.39 -9.62 18.62
C GLY A 53 -5.05 -8.24 18.73
N ARG A 54 -5.14 -7.65 19.93
CA ARG A 54 -5.58 -6.25 20.14
C ARG A 54 -4.45 -5.23 19.99
N GLN A 55 -3.23 -5.62 20.32
CA GLN A 55 -2.05 -4.74 20.36
C GLN A 55 -1.26 -4.79 19.05
N VAL A 56 -1.21 -5.97 18.42
CA VAL A 56 -0.45 -6.22 17.20
C VAL A 56 -1.41 -6.64 16.09
N LYS A 57 -1.32 -5.98 14.94
CA LYS A 57 -2.16 -6.22 13.76
C LYS A 57 -1.31 -6.61 12.57
N ALA A 58 -1.63 -7.74 11.95
CA ALA A 58 -1.05 -8.12 10.68
C ALA A 58 -1.70 -7.29 9.55
N THR A 59 -0.88 -6.79 8.61
CA THR A 59 -1.35 -6.02 7.45
C THR A 59 -0.55 -6.38 6.21
N VAL A 60 -1.18 -6.24 5.05
CA VAL A 60 -0.59 -6.42 3.72
C VAL A 60 -0.24 -5.04 3.15
N PRO A 61 1.05 -4.72 2.95
CA PRO A 61 1.43 -3.52 2.22
C PRO A 61 1.14 -3.73 0.73
N LEU A 62 0.36 -2.84 0.15
CA LEU A 62 -0.07 -2.86 -1.24
C LEU A 62 0.58 -1.69 -1.96
N ASN A 63 0.82 -1.82 -3.26
CA ASN A 63 1.22 -0.69 -4.09
C ASN A 63 -0.04 -0.01 -4.66
N ALA A 64 0.08 1.25 -5.08
CA ALA A 64 -1.06 2.00 -5.63
C ALA A 64 -1.58 1.47 -6.97
N ASP A 65 -0.86 0.56 -7.65
CA ASP A 65 -1.27 -0.07 -8.92
C ASP A 65 -2.39 -1.12 -8.77
N VAL A 66 -2.84 -1.37 -7.54
CA VAL A 66 -4.07 -2.15 -7.29
C VAL A 66 -5.35 -1.38 -7.62
N TYR A 67 -5.22 -0.07 -7.87
CA TYR A 67 -6.28 0.87 -8.17
C TYR A 67 -6.25 1.26 -9.65
N GLU A 68 -7.44 1.40 -10.24
CA GLU A 68 -7.62 1.98 -11.58
C GLU A 68 -8.77 2.99 -11.58
N SER A 69 -8.75 3.94 -12.52
CA SER A 69 -9.81 4.92 -12.73
C SER A 69 -10.34 4.81 -14.15
N ALA A 70 -11.66 4.74 -14.31
CA ALA A 70 -12.31 4.59 -15.61
C ALA A 70 -12.16 5.83 -16.52
N ASP A 71 -11.94 7.03 -15.96
CA ASP A 71 -11.80 8.28 -16.72
C ASP A 71 -10.66 9.19 -16.22
N SER A 72 -9.70 9.51 -17.10
CA SER A 72 -8.79 10.66 -16.96
C SER A 72 -8.07 10.84 -15.60
N GLY A 73 -7.90 9.78 -14.82
CA GLY A 73 -7.27 9.85 -13.49
C GLY A 73 -8.14 10.48 -12.41
N ARG A 74 -9.47 10.53 -12.56
CA ARG A 74 -10.35 11.08 -11.52
C ARG A 74 -10.55 10.11 -10.36
N PRO A 75 -10.28 10.53 -9.11
CA PRO A 75 -10.47 9.70 -7.94
C PRO A 75 -11.88 9.12 -7.73
N SER A 76 -12.94 9.87 -8.01
CA SER A 76 -14.32 9.48 -7.71
C SER A 76 -14.84 8.28 -8.52
N THR A 77 -14.24 8.03 -9.68
CA THR A 77 -14.55 6.89 -10.57
C THR A 77 -13.60 5.71 -10.36
N GLY A 78 -12.75 5.82 -9.34
CA GLY A 78 -11.77 4.82 -9.00
C GLY A 78 -12.33 3.54 -8.41
N ASP A 79 -11.72 2.42 -8.79
CA ASP A 79 -12.01 1.10 -8.25
C ASP A 79 -10.73 0.24 -8.14
N PHE A 80 -10.81 -0.93 -7.51
CA PHE A 80 -9.76 -1.93 -7.64
C PHE A 80 -9.72 -2.45 -9.08
N ARG A 81 -8.52 -2.79 -9.55
CA ARG A 81 -8.40 -3.38 -10.88
C ARG A 81 -9.26 -4.62 -11.03
N GLY A 82 -9.93 -4.74 -12.17
CA GLY A 82 -10.86 -5.85 -12.42
C GLY A 82 -10.23 -7.25 -12.27
N ASP A 83 -8.95 -7.43 -12.58
CA ASP A 83 -8.24 -8.72 -12.50
C ASP A 83 -7.96 -9.19 -11.06
N ILE A 84 -7.95 -8.28 -10.10
CA ILE A 84 -7.68 -8.55 -8.67
C ILE A 84 -8.78 -8.04 -7.74
N HIS A 85 -9.91 -7.56 -8.30
CA HIS A 85 -10.97 -6.90 -7.54
C HIS A 85 -11.42 -7.75 -6.35
N ASP A 86 -11.85 -9.00 -6.59
CA ASP A 86 -12.38 -9.87 -5.52
C ASP A 86 -11.34 -10.24 -4.46
N LEU A 87 -10.07 -10.34 -4.86
CA LEU A 87 -8.95 -10.53 -3.93
C LEU A 87 -8.79 -9.29 -3.05
N MET A 88 -8.86 -8.09 -3.63
CA MET A 88 -8.75 -6.83 -2.89
C MET A 88 -9.92 -6.63 -1.93
N ILE A 89 -11.15 -6.94 -2.34
CA ILE A 89 -12.32 -6.97 -1.45
C ILE A 89 -12.07 -7.91 -0.27
N SER A 90 -11.54 -9.11 -0.53
CA SER A 90 -11.25 -10.11 0.50
C SER A 90 -10.17 -9.66 1.49
N ILE A 91 -9.10 -9.02 1.00
CA ILE A 91 -8.02 -8.46 1.84
C ILE A 91 -8.58 -7.33 2.70
N VAL A 92 -9.29 -6.38 2.11
CA VAL A 92 -9.84 -5.22 2.81
C VAL A 92 -10.84 -5.67 3.89
N LYS A 93 -11.70 -6.64 3.58
CA LYS A 93 -12.62 -7.25 4.57
C LYS A 93 -11.85 -7.89 5.72
N PHE A 94 -10.82 -8.69 5.44
CA PHE A 94 -9.99 -9.31 6.48
C PHE A 94 -9.34 -8.26 7.41
N LEU A 95 -8.79 -7.19 6.83
CA LEU A 95 -8.18 -6.12 7.60
C LEU A 95 -9.22 -5.40 8.47
N SER A 96 -10.41 -5.12 7.92
CA SER A 96 -11.54 -4.54 8.65
C SER A 96 -11.96 -5.40 9.83
N ASP A 97 -12.21 -6.70 9.60
CA ASP A 97 -12.68 -7.65 10.61
C ASP A 97 -11.70 -7.76 11.79
N ASN A 98 -10.42 -7.49 11.55
CA ASN A 98 -9.36 -7.52 12.55
C ASN A 98 -8.96 -6.14 13.09
N GLY A 99 -9.56 -5.05 12.61
CA GLY A 99 -9.16 -3.68 12.95
C GLY A 99 -7.69 -3.39 12.60
N ALA A 100 -7.21 -4.00 11.52
CA ALA A 100 -5.87 -3.78 10.99
C ALA A 100 -5.88 -2.65 9.95
N PRO A 101 -4.81 -1.85 9.85
CA PRO A 101 -4.75 -0.77 8.88
C PRO A 101 -4.57 -1.30 7.45
N LEU A 102 -5.15 -0.62 6.47
CA LEU A 102 -4.74 -0.78 5.07
C LEU A 102 -3.49 0.06 4.83
N THR A 103 -2.43 -0.57 4.30
CA THR A 103 -1.18 0.13 3.96
C THR A 103 -1.02 0.19 2.45
N ILE A 104 -0.94 1.40 1.89
CA ILE A 104 -0.69 1.61 0.46
C ILE A 104 0.61 2.41 0.29
N ASN A 105 1.50 1.86 -0.51
CA ASN A 105 2.71 2.51 -0.98
C ASN A 105 2.36 3.37 -2.19
N ILE A 106 2.61 4.67 -2.09
CA ILE A 106 2.37 5.63 -3.17
C ILE A 106 3.73 6.10 -3.68
N TYR A 107 3.91 5.96 -5.00
CA TYR A 107 5.12 6.36 -5.71
C TYR A 107 4.76 7.40 -6.79
N PRO A 108 4.64 8.69 -6.44
CA PRO A 108 4.27 9.78 -7.35
C PRO A 108 5.03 9.79 -8.69
N PHE A 109 6.31 9.42 -8.64
CA PHE A 109 7.18 9.43 -9.82
C PHE A 109 6.86 8.33 -10.82
N LEU A 110 6.19 7.24 -10.43
CA LEU A 110 5.83 6.16 -11.36
C LEU A 110 4.88 6.66 -12.45
N SER A 111 4.07 7.68 -12.18
CA SER A 111 3.22 8.32 -13.17
C SER A 111 4.00 8.93 -14.33
N LEU A 112 5.23 9.41 -14.10
CA LEU A 112 6.12 9.96 -15.15
C LEU A 112 6.69 8.88 -16.07
N TYR A 113 6.82 7.65 -15.56
CA TYR A 113 7.25 6.50 -16.37
C TYR A 113 6.08 5.86 -17.11
N ALA A 114 4.88 5.91 -16.53
CA ALA A 114 3.67 5.34 -17.12
C ALA A 114 3.07 6.21 -18.24
N ASP A 115 3.19 7.53 -18.15
CA ASP A 115 2.72 8.47 -19.16
C ASP A 115 3.77 9.58 -19.38
N SER A 116 4.32 9.63 -20.59
CA SER A 116 5.32 10.64 -20.98
C SER A 116 4.77 12.07 -20.98
N ASN A 117 3.45 12.24 -21.02
CA ASN A 117 2.78 13.54 -20.95
C ASN A 117 2.37 13.91 -19.53
N PHE A 118 2.64 13.07 -18.53
CA PHE A 118 2.27 13.34 -17.16
C PHE A 118 2.99 14.60 -16.64
N PRO A 119 2.29 15.58 -16.07
CA PRO A 119 2.89 16.84 -15.66
C PRO A 119 3.87 16.64 -14.50
N VAL A 120 5.16 16.87 -14.78
CA VAL A 120 6.28 16.77 -13.82
C VAL A 120 6.00 17.57 -12.55
N ASP A 121 5.48 18.79 -12.69
CA ASP A 121 5.16 19.67 -11.56
C ASP A 121 4.03 19.10 -10.67
N PHE A 122 3.10 18.34 -11.24
CA PHE A 122 2.04 17.65 -10.51
C PHE A 122 2.58 16.45 -9.71
N ALA A 123 3.59 15.77 -10.25
CA ALA A 123 4.25 14.65 -9.59
C ALA A 123 5.11 15.10 -8.39
N PHE A 124 5.74 16.27 -8.49
CA PHE A 124 6.69 16.79 -7.51
C PHE A 124 6.15 17.92 -6.62
N PHE A 125 4.83 18.07 -6.53
CA PHE A 125 4.19 19.02 -5.61
C PHE A 125 4.52 20.49 -5.90
N ASN A 126 4.91 20.81 -7.12
CA ASN A 126 5.24 22.17 -7.50
C ASN A 126 3.95 22.92 -7.88
N ALA A 127 3.53 23.85 -7.03
CA ALA A 127 2.24 24.52 -7.12
C ALA A 127 2.08 25.44 -8.35
N SER A 128 3.13 25.64 -9.16
CA SER A 128 3.16 26.70 -10.18
C SER A 128 2.96 26.23 -11.63
N GLY A 129 3.02 24.92 -11.93
CA GLY A 129 3.21 24.46 -13.31
C GLY A 129 2.20 23.45 -13.87
N ALA A 130 1.38 22.79 -13.03
CA ALA A 130 0.45 21.77 -13.48
C ALA A 130 -1.02 22.23 -13.37
N ALA A 131 -1.82 21.92 -14.38
CA ALA A 131 -3.27 22.07 -14.30
C ALA A 131 -3.83 21.13 -13.21
N PRO A 132 -4.69 21.63 -12.30
CA PRO A 132 -5.28 20.79 -11.26
C PRO A 132 -6.28 19.80 -11.86
N VAL A 133 -6.44 18.65 -11.19
CA VAL A 133 -7.47 17.67 -11.53
C VAL A 133 -8.73 18.00 -10.74
N VAL A 134 -9.81 18.31 -11.45
CA VAL A 134 -11.12 18.61 -10.86
C VAL A 134 -11.99 17.36 -10.91
N ASP A 135 -12.50 16.98 -9.74
CA ASP A 135 -13.28 15.77 -9.51
C ASP A 135 -14.52 16.10 -8.65
N GLY A 136 -15.62 16.45 -9.32
CA GLY A 136 -16.81 16.98 -8.67
C GLY A 136 -16.47 18.27 -7.91
N SER A 137 -16.67 18.27 -6.59
CA SER A 137 -16.35 19.40 -5.71
C SER A 137 -14.93 19.37 -5.14
N ILE A 138 -14.12 18.37 -5.48
CA ILE A 138 -12.75 18.21 -4.98
C ILE A 138 -11.76 18.62 -6.09
N THR A 139 -10.80 19.46 -5.71
CA THR A 139 -9.71 19.88 -6.60
C THR A 139 -8.39 19.31 -6.08
N TYR A 140 -7.72 18.51 -6.90
CA TYR A 140 -6.41 17.95 -6.62
C TYR A 140 -5.33 18.78 -7.31
N THR A 141 -4.41 19.33 -6.52
CA THR A 141 -3.31 20.17 -7.01
C THR A 141 -1.99 19.41 -7.15
N ASN A 142 -1.95 18.15 -6.72
CA ASN A 142 -0.79 17.26 -6.88
C ASN A 142 -1.23 15.78 -6.84
N VAL A 143 -0.33 14.91 -7.30
CA VAL A 143 -0.62 13.47 -7.43
C VAL A 143 -0.77 12.75 -6.09
N SER A 144 -0.14 13.19 -5.01
CA SER A 144 -0.37 12.56 -3.70
C SER A 144 -1.79 12.76 -3.22
N MET A 145 -2.33 13.98 -3.35
CA MET A 145 -3.73 14.24 -3.04
C MET A 145 -4.65 13.40 -3.93
N GLN A 146 -4.34 13.34 -5.22
CA GLN A 146 -5.08 12.55 -6.20
C GLN A 146 -5.02 11.04 -5.92
N THR A 147 -3.98 10.50 -5.30
CA THR A 147 -3.85 9.04 -5.08
C THR A 147 -4.24 8.61 -3.67
N SER A 148 -3.99 9.44 -2.66
CA SER A 148 -4.34 9.15 -1.25
C SER A 148 -5.84 9.27 -0.97
N THR A 149 -6.52 10.25 -1.57
CA THR A 149 -7.95 10.48 -1.40
C THR A 149 -8.81 9.35 -1.97
N PRO A 150 -8.64 8.88 -3.23
CA PRO A 150 -9.40 7.75 -3.74
C PRO A 150 -9.13 6.46 -3.00
N SER A 151 -7.86 6.20 -2.60
CA SER A 151 -7.53 5.03 -1.78
C SER A 151 -8.39 4.97 -0.51
N TYR A 152 -8.64 6.12 0.11
CA TYR A 152 -9.50 6.25 1.28
C TYR A 152 -11.00 6.17 0.94
N GLN A 153 -11.45 6.78 -0.17
CA GLN A 153 -12.86 6.76 -0.58
C GLN A 153 -13.31 5.39 -1.10
N LEU A 154 -12.47 4.70 -1.88
CA LEU A 154 -12.68 3.32 -2.31
C LEU A 154 -12.84 2.43 -1.09
N LEU A 155 -11.98 2.59 -0.09
CA LEU A 155 -12.07 1.83 1.15
C LEU A 155 -13.40 2.05 1.90
N LYS A 156 -13.89 3.29 1.98
CA LYS A 156 -15.21 3.60 2.56
C LYS A 156 -16.37 2.98 1.80
N ARG A 157 -16.25 2.84 0.49
CA ARG A 157 -17.29 2.22 -0.37
C ARG A 157 -17.28 0.70 -0.25
N THR A 158 -16.10 0.10 -0.27
CA THR A 158 -15.89 -1.35 -0.20
C THR A 158 -16.31 -1.94 1.14
N VAL A 159 -16.10 -1.19 2.24
CA VAL A 159 -16.43 -1.68 3.59
C VAL A 159 -17.43 -0.74 4.22
N SER A 160 -18.62 -1.26 4.50
CA SER A 160 -19.64 -0.62 5.33
C SER A 160 -19.24 -0.60 6.81
N HIS A 161 -17.98 -0.30 7.13
CA HIS A 161 -17.46 -0.18 8.49
C HIS A 161 -16.66 1.11 8.72
N PRO A 162 -17.09 1.96 9.68
CA PRO A 162 -16.51 3.29 9.92
C PRO A 162 -15.14 3.28 10.64
N SER A 163 -14.53 2.12 10.93
CA SER A 163 -13.38 2.00 11.85
C SER A 163 -12.03 1.69 11.20
N LEU A 164 -11.94 1.59 9.87
CA LEU A 164 -10.67 1.25 9.21
C LEU A 164 -9.75 2.47 9.12
N SER A 165 -8.57 2.35 9.71
CA SER A 165 -7.52 3.36 9.59
C SER A 165 -6.67 3.09 8.34
N SER A 166 -6.50 4.10 7.48
CA SER A 166 -5.61 4.02 6.31
C SER A 166 -4.23 4.59 6.68
N SER A 167 -3.17 3.83 6.41
CA SER A 167 -1.79 4.32 6.52
C SER A 167 -1.21 4.49 5.12
N VAL A 168 -0.93 5.74 4.75
CA VAL A 168 -0.25 6.07 3.49
C VAL A 168 1.25 6.09 3.73
N LYS A 169 2.01 5.30 2.97
CA LYS A 169 3.47 5.35 3.00
C LYS A 169 3.98 5.94 1.69
N LEU A 170 4.49 7.17 1.77
CA LEU A 170 5.12 7.85 0.64
C LEU A 170 6.60 7.46 0.56
N ALA A 171 7.07 7.14 -0.65
CA ALA A 171 8.49 7.03 -0.93
C ALA A 171 9.01 8.34 -1.54
N GLY A 172 10.13 8.84 -1.02
CA GLY A 172 10.85 9.99 -1.58
C GLY A 172 11.50 9.68 -2.93
N ARG A 173 11.95 10.75 -3.60
CA ARG A 173 12.63 10.69 -4.90
C ARG A 173 13.87 9.78 -4.84
N PRO A 174 14.08 8.87 -5.81
CA PRO A 174 15.41 8.30 -6.05
C PRO A 174 16.34 9.41 -6.52
N THR A 175 17.33 9.79 -5.71
CA THR A 175 18.45 10.63 -6.16
C THR A 175 19.42 9.72 -6.91
N ALA A 176 19.29 9.68 -8.24
CA ALA A 176 20.26 8.99 -9.07
C ALA A 176 21.55 9.82 -9.16
N THR A 177 22.60 9.37 -8.49
CA THR A 177 24.00 9.63 -8.87
C THR A 177 24.85 8.38 -8.62
N GLU A 178 24.47 7.23 -9.20
CA GLU A 178 25.41 6.12 -9.43
C GLU A 178 25.03 5.47 -10.78
N CYS A 179 25.71 5.92 -11.83
CA CYS A 179 25.99 5.20 -13.07
C CYS A 179 27.49 5.30 -13.30
#